data_AF-D5RHE6-F1
#
_entry.id   AF-D5RHE6-F1
#
_cell.length_a   1.000
_cell.length_b   1.000
_cell.length_c   1.000
_cell.angle_alpha   90.00
_cell.angle_beta   90.00
_cell.angle_gamma   90.00
#
_symmetry.space_group_name_H-M   'P 1'
#
loop_
_entity.id
_entity.type
_entity.pdbx_description
1 polymer ?
#
loop_
_entity_poly.entity_id
_entity_poly.type
_entity_poly.pdbx_seq_one_letter_code
_entity_poly.pdbx_strand_id
1 'polypeptide(L)' 'MSDLRKKPAAAPQAEAQTMVFDEAEVEYLAKRLRVSAAIIREIMRRIGSGERSAVEREFRKGMARR' A
#
# COMPACT_ATOMS: atom_id res chain seq x y z
N MET A 1 28.89 -16.18 -22.52
CA MET A 1 27.54 -16.41 -23.08
C MET A 1 26.65 -16.86 -21.92
N SER A 2 26.26 -15.96 -21.03
CA SER A 2 25.07 -15.10 -21.15
C SER A 2 23.78 -15.86 -20.82
N ASP A 3 23.49 -15.88 -19.52
CA ASP A 3 22.18 -15.61 -18.92
C ASP A 3 20.96 -16.40 -19.42
N LEU A 4 20.77 -17.58 -18.84
CA LEU A 4 19.43 -18.18 -18.67
C LEU A 4 18.66 -17.35 -17.64
N ARG A 5 17.83 -16.44 -18.15
CA ARG A 5 16.93 -15.55 -17.41
C ARG A 5 16.06 -16.35 -16.43
N LYS A 6 16.45 -16.34 -15.16
CA LYS A 6 15.61 -16.80 -14.05
C LYS A 6 14.50 -15.76 -13.83
N LYS A 7 13.32 -16.04 -14.40
CA LYS A 7 12.07 -15.31 -14.13
C LYS A 7 11.84 -15.32 -12.61
N PRO A 8 11.76 -14.17 -11.91
CA PRO A 8 11.41 -14.20 -10.50
C PRO A 8 9.96 -14.70 -10.41
N ALA A 9 9.80 -15.79 -9.67
CA ALA A 9 8.52 -16.35 -9.31
C ALA A 9 7.66 -15.24 -8.69
N ALA A 10 6.40 -15.16 -9.15
CA ALA A 10 5.39 -14.35 -8.51
C ALA A 10 5.41 -14.67 -7.01
N ALA A 11 5.62 -13.62 -6.20
CA ALA A 11 5.58 -13.73 -4.75
C ALA A 11 4.28 -14.45 -4.35
N PRO A 12 4.35 -15.36 -3.36
CA PRO A 12 3.15 -16.03 -2.86
C PRO A 12 2.15 -14.95 -2.50
N GLN A 13 0.95 -15.05 -3.06
CA GLN A 13 -0.18 -14.23 -2.64
C GLN A 13 -0.31 -14.48 -1.15
N ALA A 14 0.21 -13.53 -0.37
CA ALA A 14 0.12 -13.53 1.06
C ALA A 14 -1.35 -13.75 1.36
N GLU A 15 -1.62 -14.87 2.02
CA GLU A 15 -2.85 -15.14 2.71
C GLU A 15 -3.35 -13.81 3.26
N ALA A 16 -4.55 -13.42 2.88
CA ALA A 16 -5.16 -12.18 3.30
C ALA A 16 -5.37 -12.27 4.82
N GLN A 17 -4.29 -12.08 5.58
CA GLN A 17 -4.33 -11.68 6.96
C GLN A 17 -5.11 -10.39 6.90
N THR A 18 -6.32 -10.43 7.43
CA THR A 18 -7.14 -9.26 7.67
C THR A 18 -6.34 -8.38 8.64
N MET A 19 -5.39 -7.61 8.11
CA MET A 19 -4.61 -6.65 8.87
C MET A 19 -5.63 -5.63 9.35
N VAL A 20 -5.95 -5.70 10.63
CA VAL A 20 -6.79 -4.71 11.29
C VAL A 20 -5.91 -3.47 11.46
N PHE A 21 -6.08 -2.52 10.55
CA PHE A 21 -5.45 -1.21 10.67
C PHE A 21 -6.22 -0.37 11.68
N ASP A 22 -5.51 0.48 12.43
CA ASP A 22 -6.15 1.41 13.35
C ASP A 22 -7.02 2.41 12.58
N GLU A 23 -8.34 2.33 12.79
CA GLU A 23 -9.32 3.17 12.11
C GLU A 23 -9.14 4.65 12.43
N ALA A 24 -8.62 5.01 13.61
CA ALA A 24 -8.32 6.40 13.94
C ALA A 24 -7.20 6.96 13.06
N GLU A 25 -6.17 6.15 12.79
CA GLU A 25 -5.05 6.53 11.91
C GLU A 25 -5.50 6.61 10.44
N VAL A 26 -6.36 5.67 10.00
CA VAL A 26 -6.96 5.70 8.67
C VAL A 26 -7.76 6.99 8.46
N GLU A 27 -8.60 7.36 9.42
CA GLU A 27 -9.43 8.56 9.32
C GLU A 27 -8.58 9.84 9.37
N TYR A 28 -7.56 9.88 10.21
CA TYR A 28 -6.60 10.99 10.25
C TYR A 28 -5.92 11.18 8.88
N LEU A 29 -5.40 10.09 8.30
CA LEU A 29 -4.73 10.11 7.00
C LEU A 29 -5.68 10.52 5.87
N ALA A 30 -6.91 10.03 5.89
CA ALA A 30 -7.95 10.39 4.94
C ALA A 30 -8.25 11.89 4.97
N LYS A 31 -8.43 12.46 6.17
CA LYS A 31 -8.64 13.91 6.37
C LYS A 31 -7.44 14.73 5.90
N ARG A 32 -6.22 14.33 6.30
CA ARG A 32 -4.98 15.04 5.97
C ARG A 32 -4.68 15.04 4.48
N LEU A 33 -4.85 13.90 3.81
CA LEU A 33 -4.59 13.74 2.38
C LEU A 33 -5.79 14.12 1.51
N ARG A 34 -6.91 14.52 2.13
CA ARG A 34 -8.17 14.91 1.48
C ARG A 34 -8.70 13.84 0.52
N VAL A 35 -8.70 12.60 0.98
CA VAL A 35 -9.21 11.44 0.25
C VAL A 35 -10.13 10.59 1.11
N SER A 36 -10.83 9.64 0.50
CA SER A 36 -11.66 8.71 1.24
C SER A 36 -10.82 7.73 2.07
N ALA A 37 -11.35 7.32 3.22
CA ALA A 37 -10.76 6.27 4.05
C ALA A 37 -10.55 4.96 3.27
N ALA A 38 -11.43 4.66 2.31
CA ALA A 38 -11.30 3.48 1.44
C ALA A 38 -9.99 3.48 0.64
N ILE A 39 -9.56 4.64 0.13
CA ILE A 39 -8.28 4.77 -0.59
C ILE A 39 -7.11 4.49 0.35
N ILE A 40 -7.16 5.03 1.57
CA ILE A 40 -6.10 4.81 2.58
C ILE A 40 -6.03 3.33 2.97
N ARG A 41 -7.16 2.68 3.26
CA ARG A 41 -7.21 1.24 3.56
C ARG A 41 -6.66 0.41 2.41
N GLU A 42 -6.98 0.77 1.17
CA GLU A 42 -6.45 0.06 0.01
C GLU A 42 -4.94 0.26 -0.15
N ILE A 43 -4.41 1.46 0.09
CA ILE A 43 -2.97 1.69 0.10
C ILE A 43 -2.30 0.85 1.17
N MET A 44 -2.79 0.90 2.41
CA MET A 44 -2.28 0.12 3.55
C MET A 44 -2.29 -1.38 3.25
N ARG A 45 -3.39 -1.89 2.67
CA ARG A 45 -3.52 -3.28 2.23
C ARG A 45 -2.49 -3.65 1.16
N ARG A 46 -2.23 -2.76 0.19
CA ARG A 46 -1.28 -3.01 -0.91
C ARG A 46 0.17 -3.01 -0.44
N ILE A 47 0.52 -2.15 0.52
CA ILE A 47 1.88 -2.08 1.07
C ILE A 47 2.10 -2.99 2.26
N GLY A 48 1.04 -3.56 2.84
CA GLY A 48 1.10 -4.38 4.05
C GLY A 48 1.56 -3.61 5.28
N SER A 49 1.35 -2.28 5.31
CA SER A 49 1.86 -1.40 6.37
C SER A 49 0.88 -0.27 6.65
N GLY A 50 0.62 -0.05 7.94
CA GLY A 50 -0.10 1.11 8.46
C GLY A 50 0.81 2.31 8.74
N GLU A 51 2.11 2.21 8.44
CA GLU A 51 3.07 3.27 8.74
C GLU A 51 2.77 4.51 7.90
N ARG A 52 2.52 5.63 8.57
CA ARG A 52 2.16 6.92 7.96
C ARG A 52 3.12 7.32 6.82
N SER A 53 4.42 7.20 7.05
CA SER A 53 5.44 7.58 6.06
C SER A 53 5.35 6.73 4.78
N ALA A 54 5.02 5.45 4.92
CA ALA A 54 4.88 4.51 3.82
C ALA A 54 3.61 4.75 3.02
N VAL A 55 2.49 4.98 3.72
CA VAL A 55 1.20 5.33 3.11
C VAL A 55 1.29 6.64 2.33
N GLU A 56 1.88 7.69 2.92
CA GLU A 56 2.03 8.98 2.24
C GLU A 56 2.91 8.88 0.99
N ARG A 57 3.99 8.10 1.05
CA ARG A 57 4.88 7.87 -0.10
C ARG A 57 4.15 7.19 -1.25
N GLU A 58 3.40 6.12 -0.98
CA GLU A 58 2.61 5.45 -2.02
C GLU A 58 1.48 6.32 -2.55
N PHE A 59 0.82 7.10 -1.69
CA PHE A 59 -0.19 8.06 -2.12
C PHE A 59 0.38 9.08 -3.12
N ARG A 60 1.54 9.68 -2.82
CA ARG A 60 2.21 10.65 -3.72
C ARG A 60 2.63 10.01 -5.05
N LYS A 61 3.12 8.78 -5.03
CA LYS A 61 3.42 8.03 -6.26
C LYS A 61 2.17 7.79 -7.10
N GLY A 62 1.03 7.50 -6.47
CA GLY A 62 -0.26 7.32 -7.14
C GLY A 62 -0.78 8.62 -7.78
N MET A 63 -0.61 9.75 -7.09
CA MET A 63 -0.92 11.08 -7.63
C MET A 63 -0.04 11.45 -8.81
N ALA A 64 1.26 11.19 -8.76
CA ALA A 64 2.17 11.49 -9.88
C ALA A 64 1.90 10.67 -11.16
N ARG A 65 1.12 9.59 -11.05
CA ARG A 65 0.70 8.75 -12.18
C ARG A 65 -0.65 9.13 -12.76
N ARG A 66 -1.38 10.05 -12.13
CA ARG A 66 -2.71 10.53 -12.54
C ARG A 66 -2.62 11.97 -13.00
#